data_AF-A0A1J7H646-F1
#
_entry.id   AF-A0A1J7H646-F1
#
_cell.length_a   1.000
_cell.length_b   1.000
_cell.length_c   1.000
_cell.angle_alpha   90.00
_cell.angle_beta   90.00
_cell.angle_gamma   90.00
#
_symmetry.space_group_name_H-M   'P 1'
#
loop_
_entity.id
_entity.type
_entity.pdbx_description
1 polymer ?
#
loop_
_entity_poly.entity_id
_entity_poly.type
_entity_poly.pdbx_seq_one_letter_code
_entity_poly.pdbx_strand_id
1 'polypeptide(L)'
;MASAPAQIPTSFGHELRACLRCRLVKTYDQFRESGCENCSFFKMEEDHERVVDCTTPNFNGIISVMDPTRSWAARWLRIGRFVPGVYTLAVSEALPEEMQLMLEAIEKCRLDIDLGTQLTLLNHGVPQLKKASMECLYDKASFGVCELYSSQALCEDERVQYNPPKRL
;
A
#
# COMPACT_ATOMS: atom_id res chain seq x y z
N MET A 1 -14.42 0.62 13.71
CA MET A 1 -13.44 0.99 14.76
C MET A 1 -12.22 1.61 14.08
N ALA A 2 -11.55 2.59 14.69
CA ALA A 2 -10.35 3.19 14.10
C ALA A 2 -9.20 2.15 14.09
N SER A 3 -8.56 1.97 12.94
CA SER A 3 -7.36 1.12 12.83
C SER A 3 -6.25 1.67 13.72
N ALA A 4 -5.47 0.77 14.34
CA ALA A 4 -4.29 1.17 15.12
C ALA A 4 -3.34 2.04 14.27
N PRO A 5 -2.72 3.07 14.86
CA PRO A 5 -1.76 3.91 14.15
C PRO A 5 -0.49 3.14 13.81
N ALA A 6 0.16 3.51 12.71
CA ALA A 6 1.49 3.01 12.37
C ALA A 6 2.54 3.48 13.38
N GLN A 7 3.61 2.72 13.51
CA GLN A 7 4.74 3.09 14.36
C GLN A 7 5.37 4.41 13.89
N ILE A 8 5.62 5.32 14.84
CA ILE A 8 6.26 6.61 14.56
C ILE A 8 7.76 6.38 14.30
N PRO A 9 8.39 7.05 13.31
CA PRO A 9 9.84 6.98 13.13
C PRO A 9 10.60 7.28 14.42
N THR A 10 11.51 6.38 14.80
CA THR A 10 12.30 6.50 16.04
C THR A 10 13.43 7.51 15.93
N SER A 11 13.79 7.91 14.72
CA SER A 11 14.88 8.85 14.43
C SER A 11 14.61 9.59 13.12
N PHE A 12 15.28 10.74 12.94
CA PHE A 12 15.04 11.67 11.83
C PHE A 12 16.29 11.86 10.96
N GLY A 13 17.03 10.78 10.69
CA GLY A 13 18.27 10.78 9.90
C GLY A 13 18.14 10.10 8.54
N HIS A 14 19.31 9.71 7.99
CA HIS A 14 19.42 9.00 6.72
C HIS A 14 18.88 7.55 6.78
N GLU A 15 18.56 7.04 7.98
CA GLU A 15 17.90 5.73 8.12
C GLU A 15 16.40 5.73 7.76
N LEU A 16 15.80 6.90 7.52
CA LEU A 16 14.42 7.00 7.09
C LEU A 16 14.24 6.45 5.69
N ARG A 17 13.16 5.69 5.51
CA ARG A 17 12.74 5.14 4.23
C ARG A 17 11.25 5.36 4.06
N ALA A 18 10.83 5.51 2.80
CA ALA A 18 9.44 5.59 2.42
C ALA A 18 9.03 4.33 1.67
N CYS A 19 7.91 3.71 2.04
CA CYS A 19 7.32 2.62 1.27
C CYS A 19 6.90 3.13 -0.12
N LEU A 20 7.38 2.45 -1.17
CA LEU A 20 7.14 2.83 -2.56
C LEU A 20 5.66 2.73 -2.97
N ARG A 21 4.86 1.94 -2.24
CA ARG A 21 3.41 1.79 -2.51
C ARG A 21 2.55 2.79 -1.75
N CYS A 22 2.63 2.77 -0.41
CA CYS A 22 1.70 3.53 0.43
C CYS A 22 2.29 4.84 0.98
N ARG A 23 3.57 5.12 0.70
CA ARG A 23 4.31 6.32 1.15
C ARG A 23 4.50 6.44 2.67
N LEU A 24 4.25 5.37 3.43
CA LEU A 24 4.51 5.36 4.87
C LEU A 24 6.02 5.52 5.12
N VAL A 25 6.39 6.35 6.08
CA VAL A 25 7.79 6.63 6.45
C VAL A 25 8.08 6.04 7.82
N LYS A 26 9.11 5.19 7.87
CA LYS A 26 9.67 4.56 9.08
C LYS A 26 11.20 4.44 8.89
N THR A 27 11.92 4.07 9.93
CA THR A 27 13.34 3.71 9.77
C THR A 27 13.48 2.35 9.08
N TYR A 28 14.65 2.08 8.51
CA TYR A 28 14.98 0.76 7.96
C TYR A 28 14.72 -0.37 8.97
N ASP A 29 15.22 -0.22 10.20
CA ASP A 29 15.05 -1.23 11.25
C ASP A 29 13.58 -1.45 11.61
N GLN A 30 12.76 -0.39 11.64
CA GLN A 30 11.33 -0.54 11.90
C GLN A 30 10.59 -1.30 10.78
N PHE A 31 10.94 -1.07 9.51
CA PHE A 31 10.40 -1.87 8.41
C PHE A 31 10.87 -3.32 8.49
N ARG A 32 12.13 -3.55 8.87
CA ARG A 32 12.68 -4.89 9.05
C ARG A 32 11.98 -5.65 10.18
N GLU A 33 11.70 -4.99 11.30
CA GLU A 33 11.18 -5.65 12.50
C GLU A 33 9.65 -5.86 12.48
N SER A 34 8.91 -4.92 11.88
CA SER A 34 7.45 -4.89 11.97
C SER A 34 6.74 -4.74 10.63
N GLY A 35 7.49 -4.67 9.54
CA GLY A 35 6.96 -4.47 8.21
C GLY A 35 6.27 -3.13 8.01
N CYS A 36 5.42 -3.08 6.98
CA CYS A 36 4.60 -1.93 6.64
C CYS A 36 3.13 -2.19 7.02
N GLU A 37 2.59 -1.36 7.90
CA GLU A 37 1.24 -1.51 8.47
C GLU A 37 0.14 -1.40 7.40
N ASN A 38 0.42 -0.76 6.26
CA ASN A 38 -0.51 -0.66 5.13
C ASN A 38 -0.27 -1.72 4.04
N CYS A 39 0.88 -2.40 4.05
CA CYS A 39 1.34 -3.28 2.97
C CYS A 39 1.89 -4.60 3.50
N SER A 40 1.11 -5.29 4.33
CA SER A 40 1.50 -6.57 4.96
C SER A 40 1.85 -7.68 3.96
N PHE A 41 1.30 -7.65 2.74
CA PHE A 41 1.63 -8.63 1.69
C PHE A 41 3.09 -8.54 1.21
N PHE A 42 3.80 -7.43 1.48
CA PHE A 42 5.24 -7.39 1.23
C PHE A 42 6.03 -8.29 2.19
N LYS A 43 5.51 -8.66 3.37
CA LYS A 43 6.14 -9.59 4.32
C LYS A 43 7.61 -9.23 4.62
N MET A 44 7.87 -7.95 4.85
CA MET A 44 9.23 -7.42 5.07
C MET A 44 9.85 -7.92 6.37
N GLU A 45 9.00 -8.30 7.34
CA GLU A 45 9.35 -8.92 8.62
C GLU A 45 9.80 -10.38 8.49
N GLU A 46 9.46 -11.05 7.38
CA GLU A 46 9.92 -12.41 7.07
C GLU A 46 11.12 -12.38 6.13
N ASP A 47 11.12 -11.44 5.17
CA ASP A 47 12.13 -11.30 4.13
C ASP A 47 12.69 -9.87 4.12
N HIS A 48 13.83 -9.71 4.78
CA HIS A 48 14.46 -8.42 4.98
C HIS A 48 15.01 -7.80 3.69
N GLU A 49 15.29 -8.60 2.65
CA GLU A 49 15.75 -8.07 1.35
C GLU A 49 14.65 -7.19 0.73
N ARG A 50 13.37 -7.55 0.95
CA ARG A 50 12.21 -6.77 0.48
C ARG A 50 12.10 -5.39 1.09
N VAL A 51 12.72 -5.14 2.26
CA VAL A 51 12.77 -3.77 2.81
C VAL A 51 13.46 -2.86 1.81
N VAL A 52 14.58 -3.30 1.23
CA VAL A 52 15.33 -2.49 0.26
C VAL A 52 14.56 -2.34 -1.04
N ASP A 53 13.93 -3.42 -1.52
CA ASP A 53 13.23 -3.42 -2.82
C ASP A 53 11.91 -2.63 -2.82
N CYS A 54 11.21 -2.61 -1.69
CA CYS A 54 9.87 -2.02 -1.59
C CYS A 54 9.88 -0.64 -0.89
N THR A 55 11.04 -0.13 -0.48
CA THR A 55 11.18 1.17 0.16
C THR A 55 12.39 1.94 -0.36
N THR A 56 12.35 3.27 -0.32
CA THR A 56 13.48 4.12 -0.75
C THR A 56 13.88 5.15 0.31
N PRO A 57 15.18 5.47 0.46
CA PRO A 57 15.61 6.64 1.22
C PRO A 57 15.40 7.96 0.44
N ASN A 58 15.17 7.91 -0.88
CA ASN A 58 15.06 9.08 -1.74
C ASN A 58 13.60 9.55 -1.87
N PHE A 59 13.11 10.24 -0.85
CA PHE A 59 11.77 10.81 -0.83
C PHE A 59 11.81 12.31 -0.47
N ASN A 60 10.73 13.04 -0.75
CA ASN A 60 10.64 14.48 -0.49
C ASN A 60 9.48 14.83 0.44
N GLY A 61 9.81 15.53 1.52
CA GLY A 61 8.86 16.06 2.48
C GLY A 61 8.22 14.97 3.35
N ILE A 62 7.76 15.36 4.52
CA ILE A 62 7.08 14.47 5.46
C ILE A 62 5.78 15.14 5.93
N ILE A 63 4.74 14.34 6.12
CA ILE A 63 3.47 14.74 6.70
C ILE A 63 3.03 13.73 7.77
N SER A 64 2.72 14.21 8.96
CA SER A 64 2.11 13.40 10.01
C SER A 64 0.59 13.51 9.93
N VAL A 65 -0.08 12.37 9.70
CA VAL A 65 -1.53 12.30 9.52
C VAL A 65 -2.17 11.57 10.69
N MET A 66 -2.96 12.29 11.48
CA MET A 66 -3.65 11.74 12.65
C MET A 66 -5.03 11.16 12.31
N ASP A 67 -5.74 11.77 11.36
CA ASP A 67 -7.05 11.32 10.88
C ASP A 67 -7.07 11.34 9.33
N PRO A 68 -6.65 10.24 8.69
CA PRO A 68 -6.58 10.13 7.23
C PRO A 68 -7.94 10.28 6.55
N THR A 69 -9.02 9.84 7.21
CA THR A 69 -10.37 9.83 6.64
C THR A 69 -10.98 11.23 6.52
N ARG A 70 -10.63 12.14 7.44
CA ARG A 70 -11.17 13.50 7.49
C ARG A 70 -10.21 14.56 6.96
N SER A 71 -8.92 14.24 6.79
CA SER A 71 -7.91 15.17 6.29
C SER A 71 -8.03 15.43 4.79
N TRP A 72 -8.14 16.71 4.40
CA TRP A 72 -8.05 17.12 3.00
C TRP A 72 -6.68 16.76 2.39
N ALA A 73 -5.59 17.01 3.12
CA ALA A 73 -4.24 16.69 2.66
C ALA A 73 -4.05 15.17 2.42
N ALA A 74 -4.64 14.34 3.29
CA ALA A 74 -4.61 12.88 3.12
C ALA A 74 -5.39 12.42 1.88
N ARG A 75 -6.55 13.04 1.60
CA ARG A 75 -7.31 12.79 0.36
C ARG A 75 -6.52 13.23 -0.88
N TRP A 76 -5.93 14.42 -0.85
CA TRP A 76 -5.10 14.95 -1.93
C TRP A 76 -3.92 14.02 -2.26
N LEU A 77 -3.26 13.50 -1.23
CA LEU A 77 -2.13 12.58 -1.36
C LEU A 77 -2.56 11.12 -1.61
N ARG A 78 -3.86 10.82 -1.71
CA ARG A 78 -4.45 9.48 -1.86
C ARG A 78 -4.07 8.50 -0.74
N ILE A 79 -3.79 9.01 0.46
CA ILE A 79 -3.47 8.23 1.67
C ILE A 79 -4.63 8.17 2.67
N GLY A 80 -5.81 8.70 2.31
CA GLY A 80 -6.97 8.76 3.21
C GLY A 80 -7.56 7.42 3.65
N ARG A 81 -7.18 6.32 2.99
CA ARG A 81 -7.56 4.94 3.32
C ARG A 81 -6.58 4.22 4.24
N PHE A 82 -5.42 4.82 4.49
CA PHE A 82 -4.34 4.21 5.24
C PHE A 82 -4.44 4.53 6.74
N VAL A 83 -3.67 3.82 7.55
CA VAL A 83 -3.65 4.02 9.00
C VAL A 83 -3.06 5.39 9.37
N PRO A 84 -3.42 5.99 10.52
CA PRO A 84 -2.72 7.18 11.01
C PRO A 84 -1.22 6.93 11.12
N GLY A 85 -0.38 7.90 10.72
CA GLY A 85 1.06 7.70 10.66
C GLY A 85 1.81 8.83 9.97
N VAL A 86 3.11 8.61 9.74
CA VAL A 86 4.00 9.55 9.06
C VAL A 86 4.18 9.12 7.61
N TYR A 87 3.94 10.02 6.67
CA TYR A 87 3.99 9.73 5.23
C TYR A 87 4.89 10.73 4.50
N THR A 88 5.39 10.35 3.31
CA THR A 88 6.09 11.27 2.42
C THR A 88 5.14 11.97 1.45
N LEU A 89 5.49 13.18 1.03
CA LEU A 89 4.75 13.93 0.00
C LEU A 89 5.01 13.37 -1.40
N ALA A 90 6.25 12.93 -1.66
CA ALA A 90 6.65 12.38 -2.95
C ALA A 90 7.74 11.31 -2.83
N VAL A 91 7.73 10.39 -3.79
CA VAL A 91 8.70 9.32 -3.99
C VAL A 91 9.13 9.38 -5.45
N SER A 92 10.44 9.35 -5.71
CA SER A 92 10.97 9.48 -7.08
C SER A 92 11.16 8.14 -7.78
N GLU A 93 11.21 7.05 -7.03
CA GLU A 93 11.48 5.71 -7.53
C GLU A 93 10.19 4.91 -7.75
N ALA A 94 10.21 3.99 -8.70
CA ALA A 94 9.13 3.04 -8.94
C ALA A 94 9.41 1.73 -8.20
N LEU A 95 8.36 1.01 -7.81
CA LEU A 95 8.49 -0.37 -7.33
C LEU A 95 9.10 -1.25 -8.43
N PRO A 96 9.87 -2.30 -8.08
CA PRO A 96 10.32 -3.29 -9.06
C PRO A 96 9.15 -3.94 -9.80
N GLU A 97 9.36 -4.31 -11.08
CA GLU A 97 8.31 -4.85 -11.96
C GLU A 97 7.65 -6.11 -11.37
N GLU A 98 8.44 -7.01 -10.77
CA GLU A 98 7.92 -8.21 -10.08
C GLU A 98 6.90 -7.85 -8.99
N MET A 99 7.22 -6.82 -8.20
CA MET A 99 6.34 -6.36 -7.12
C MET A 99 5.12 -5.61 -7.68
N GLN A 100 5.24 -4.92 -8.82
CA GLN A 100 4.10 -4.31 -9.50
C GLN A 100 3.11 -5.38 -10.01
N LEU A 101 3.61 -6.44 -10.64
CA LEU A 101 2.79 -7.56 -11.11
C LEU A 101 2.05 -8.25 -9.96
N MET A 102 2.70 -8.39 -8.80
CA MET A 102 2.05 -8.89 -7.59
C MET A 102 0.90 -7.99 -7.15
N LEU A 103 1.06 -6.67 -7.20
CA LEU A 103 0.02 -5.71 -6.85
C LEU A 103 -1.17 -5.76 -7.82
N GLU A 104 -0.90 -5.83 -9.12
CA GLU A 104 -1.92 -5.97 -10.15
C GLU A 104 -2.73 -7.25 -9.97
N ALA A 105 -2.06 -8.37 -9.64
CA ALA A 105 -2.73 -9.64 -9.34
C ALA A 105 -3.66 -9.52 -8.12
N ILE A 106 -3.20 -8.86 -7.04
CA ILE A 106 -4.00 -8.61 -5.83
C ILE A 106 -5.22 -7.73 -6.14
N GLU A 107 -5.04 -6.65 -6.93
CA GLU A 107 -6.14 -5.76 -7.31
C GLU A 107 -7.15 -6.45 -8.21
N LYS A 108 -6.70 -7.30 -9.13
CA LYS A 108 -7.58 -8.10 -9.98
C LYS A 108 -8.40 -9.11 -9.20
N CYS A 109 -7.77 -9.86 -8.28
CA CYS A 109 -8.49 -10.79 -7.41
C CYS A 109 -9.54 -10.09 -6.54
N ARG A 110 -9.29 -8.83 -6.12
CA ARG A 110 -10.28 -8.04 -5.38
C ARG A 110 -11.50 -7.69 -6.23
N LEU A 111 -11.30 -7.27 -7.48
CA LEU A 111 -12.40 -6.98 -8.41
C LEU A 111 -13.24 -8.23 -8.72
N ASP A 112 -12.61 -9.38 -8.87
CA ASP A 112 -13.31 -10.64 -9.15
C ASP A 112 -14.21 -11.11 -7.98
N ILE A 113 -13.88 -10.72 -6.74
CA ILE A 113 -14.69 -10.98 -5.53
C ILE A 113 -15.87 -10.00 -5.44
N ASP A 114 -15.63 -8.71 -5.72
CA ASP A 114 -16.66 -7.66 -5.63
C ASP A 114 -17.74 -7.77 -6.74
N LEU A 115 -17.40 -8.33 -7.90
CA LEU A 115 -18.34 -8.55 -9.02
C LEU A 115 -19.20 -9.81 -8.88
N GLY A 116 -19.09 -10.57 -7.78
CA GLY A 116 -19.94 -11.74 -7.55
C GLY A 116 -19.87 -12.74 -8.71
N THR A 117 -18.67 -12.99 -9.22
CA THR A 117 -18.49 -13.76 -10.45
C THR A 117 -18.90 -15.22 -10.22
N GLN A 118 -20.15 -15.51 -10.57
CA GLN A 118 -20.63 -16.83 -10.92
C GLN A 118 -19.95 -17.24 -12.24
N LEU A 119 -18.61 -17.34 -12.28
CA LEU A 119 -17.92 -17.93 -13.42
C LEU A 119 -17.94 -19.44 -13.25
N THR A 120 -19.07 -20.01 -13.66
CA THR A 120 -19.16 -21.38 -14.14
C THR A 120 -17.96 -21.70 -15.01
N LEU A 121 -17.36 -22.84 -14.72
CA LEU A 121 -16.52 -23.65 -15.59
C LEU A 121 -16.91 -23.52 -17.08
N LEU A 122 -16.34 -22.56 -17.80
CA LEU A 122 -16.26 -22.65 -19.25
C LEU A 122 -14.87 -23.17 -19.58
N ASN A 123 -14.86 -24.49 -19.73
CA ASN A 123 -13.83 -25.27 -20.39
C ASN A 123 -13.43 -24.62 -21.72
N HIS A 124 -12.39 -23.79 -21.74
CA HIS A 124 -11.52 -23.65 -22.90
C HIS A 124 -10.09 -23.45 -22.42
N GLY A 125 -9.19 -24.28 -22.96
CA GLY A 125 -7.92 -24.64 -22.35
C GLY A 125 -6.99 -23.48 -22.06
N VAL A 126 -6.61 -23.36 -20.79
CA VAL A 126 -5.41 -22.65 -20.35
C VAL A 126 -4.27 -23.68 -20.27
N PRO A 127 -3.11 -23.47 -20.92
CA PRO A 127 -1.96 -24.34 -20.75
C PRO A 127 -1.41 -24.17 -19.32
N GLN A 128 -1.67 -25.16 -18.46
CA GLN A 128 -0.83 -25.59 -17.33
C GLN A 128 0.01 -24.50 -16.63
N LEU A 129 -0.62 -23.43 -16.08
CA LEU A 129 -0.09 -22.87 -14.85
C LEU A 129 -0.51 -23.82 -13.74
N LYS A 130 0.45 -24.66 -13.37
CA LYS A 130 0.37 -25.69 -12.34
C LYS A 130 -0.39 -25.16 -11.11
N LYS A 131 -1.29 -26.01 -10.62
CA LYS A 131 -1.93 -26.12 -9.28
C LYS A 131 -1.11 -25.65 -8.05
N ALA A 132 -0.57 -24.44 -8.07
CA ALA A 132 0.14 -23.80 -6.97
C ALA A 132 -0.23 -22.31 -7.03
N SER A 133 -1.43 -21.94 -6.57
CA SER A 133 -1.51 -20.92 -5.52
C SER A 133 -2.92 -20.83 -4.90
N MET A 134 -3.70 -21.92 -5.00
CA MET A 134 -5.00 -22.03 -4.32
C MET A 134 -4.87 -22.41 -2.84
N GLU A 135 -3.64 -22.53 -2.34
CA GLU A 135 -3.35 -22.27 -0.94
C GLU A 135 -3.37 -20.76 -0.75
N CYS A 136 -4.55 -20.27 -0.39
CA CYS A 136 -4.71 -19.11 0.46
C CYS A 136 -3.51 -18.94 1.40
N LEU A 137 -2.61 -18.00 1.12
CA LEU A 137 -1.82 -17.29 2.14
C LEU A 137 -2.75 -16.35 2.95
N TYR A 138 -3.96 -16.84 3.23
CA TYR A 138 -5.00 -16.22 4.01
C TYR A 138 -5.07 -17.03 5.29
N ASP A 139 -4.15 -16.70 6.20
CA ASP A 139 -4.23 -17.16 7.57
C ASP A 139 -5.57 -16.67 8.15
N LYS A 140 -6.44 -17.62 8.51
CA LYS A 140 -7.86 -17.42 8.80
C LYS A 140 -8.13 -16.76 10.17
N ALA A 141 -7.15 -16.12 10.77
CA ALA A 141 -7.25 -15.68 12.17
C ALA A 141 -7.54 -14.18 12.38
N SER A 142 -7.41 -13.30 11.37
CA SER A 142 -7.39 -11.85 11.65
C SER A 142 -8.45 -10.98 10.96
N PHE A 143 -9.22 -11.50 9.99
CA PHE A 143 -10.28 -10.73 9.35
C PHE A 143 -11.63 -10.89 10.07
N GLY A 144 -11.70 -10.27 11.24
CA GLY A 144 -12.97 -9.82 11.81
C GLY A 144 -13.46 -8.59 11.05
N VAL A 145 -14.60 -8.75 10.39
CA VAL A 145 -15.47 -7.70 9.81
C VAL A 145 -15.08 -7.21 8.41
N CYS A 146 -15.68 -7.86 7.42
CA CYS A 146 -16.01 -7.25 6.13
C CYS A 146 -17.11 -6.19 6.36
N GLU A 147 -16.71 -4.95 6.66
CA GLU A 147 -17.61 -3.80 6.58
C GLU A 147 -17.50 -3.21 5.17
N LEU A 148 -18.45 -3.62 4.32
CA LEU A 148 -18.84 -2.89 3.13
C LEU A 148 -19.19 -1.45 3.52
N TYR A 149 -18.23 -0.52 3.38
CA TYR A 149 -18.52 0.91 3.48
C TYR A 149 -18.03 1.66 2.25
N SER A 150 -19.02 1.92 1.39
CA SER A 150 -19.13 3.06 0.48
C SER A 150 -18.15 3.12 -0.70
N SER A 151 -18.52 2.37 -1.73
CA SER A 151 -18.38 2.74 -3.14
C SER A 151 -18.89 4.16 -3.42
N GLN A 152 -18.04 5.20 -3.27
CA GLN A 152 -18.28 6.54 -3.81
C GLN A 152 -17.01 7.41 -3.72
N ALA A 153 -16.05 7.21 -4.63
CA ALA A 153 -15.05 8.22 -5.02
C ALA A 153 -14.21 7.71 -6.20
N LEU A 154 -14.87 7.26 -7.27
CA LEU A 154 -14.26 7.16 -8.59
C LEU A 154 -15.02 8.14 -9.49
N CYS A 155 -14.68 9.42 -9.36
CA CYS A 155 -14.84 10.36 -10.46
C CYS A 155 -13.46 11.00 -10.67
N GLU A 156 -12.95 10.78 -11.87
CA GLU A 156 -11.81 11.48 -12.45
C GLU A 156 -11.99 12.98 -12.30
N ASP A 157 -10.96 13.70 -11.84
CA ASP A 157 -10.68 15.01 -12.44
C ASP A 157 -9.24 15.48 -12.22
N GLU A 158 -8.69 15.97 -13.33
CA GLU A 158 -7.50 16.78 -13.58
C GLU A 158 -6.12 16.46 -12.97
N ARG A 159 -5.20 16.14 -13.89
CA ARG A 159 -3.74 16.25 -13.77
C ARG A 159 -3.33 17.70 -13.45
N VAL A 160 -3.44 18.14 -12.20
CA VAL A 160 -2.77 19.36 -11.75
C VAL A 160 -1.34 19.01 -11.32
N GLN A 161 -0.39 19.23 -12.23
CA GLN A 161 1.03 19.12 -11.94
C GLN A 161 1.41 20.23 -10.95
N TYR A 162 1.87 19.86 -9.75
CA TYR A 162 2.36 20.80 -8.75
C TYR A 162 3.59 21.54 -9.30
N ASN A 163 3.48 22.86 -9.40
CA ASN A 163 4.60 23.74 -9.73
C ASN A 163 5.02 24.45 -8.43
N PRO A 164 6.20 24.13 -7.86
CA PRO A 164 6.62 24.73 -6.60
C PRO A 164 6.76 26.26 -6.74
N PRO A 165 6.42 27.04 -5.71
CA PRO A 165 6.64 28.48 -5.74
C PRO A 165 8.14 28.75 -5.95
N LYS A 166 8.46 29.62 -6.91
CA LYS A 166 9.82 30.11 -7.10
C LYS A 166 10.24 30.81 -5.79
N ARG A 167 11.33 30.36 -5.18
CA ARG A 167 11.92 31.05 -4.01
C ARG A 167 12.15 32.51 -4.41
N LEU A 168 11.59 33.44 -3.64
CA LEU A 168 11.96 34.85 -3.66
C LEU A 168 13.39 35.00 -3.13
#